data_AF-A0A956D437-F1
#
_entry.id   AF-A0A956D437-F1
#
_cell.length_a   1.000
_cell.length_b   1.000
_cell.length_c   1.000
_cell.angle_alpha   90.00
_cell.angle_beta   90.00
_cell.angle_gamma   90.00
#
_symmetry.space_group_name_H-M   'P 1'
#
loop_
_entity.id
_entity.type
_entity.pdbx_description
1 polymer ?
#
loop_
_entity_poly.entity_id
_entity_poly.type
_entity_poly.pdbx_seq_one_letter_code
_entity_poly.pdbx_strand_id
1 'polypeptide(L)'
;MARPTPRLIDALRVTAARLEDPSTKYRWAHMGACNCGQLAQTITEIPREEIHRRALERAGDWGEQAVEHCAASGLPIDHILDAMLDVGLELGDVTRLERLSDRRVLARLPVEERRLSFRAREDVVRYMRAWADLLDEERAREVSGVRRVGAATAPASPSDHAASDRASSRRG
;
A
#
# COMPACT_ATOMS: atom_id res chain seq x y z
N MET A 1 -1.58 -6.37 5.20
CA MET A 1 -1.90 -5.69 3.93
C MET A 1 -0.98 -4.50 3.84
N ALA A 2 -0.54 -4.14 2.63
CA ALA A 2 0.38 -3.05 2.39
C ALA A 2 0.02 -1.77 3.16
N ARG A 3 1.06 -1.10 3.66
CA ARG A 3 0.96 0.21 4.31
C ARG A 3 0.61 1.27 3.27
N PRO A 4 -0.33 2.19 3.54
CA PRO A 4 -0.80 3.18 2.56
C PRO A 4 0.17 4.37 2.43
N THR A 5 1.41 4.10 1.98
CA THR A 5 2.43 5.14 1.83
C THR A 5 2.26 5.90 0.51
N PRO A 6 2.63 7.20 0.45
CA PRO A 6 2.68 7.94 -0.81
C PRO A 6 3.52 7.24 -1.88
N ARG A 7 4.70 6.72 -1.50
CA ARG A 7 5.64 6.09 -2.43
C ARG A 7 5.04 4.85 -3.10
N LEU A 8 4.34 4.00 -2.36
CA LEU A 8 3.70 2.81 -2.92
C LEU A 8 2.53 3.17 -3.82
N ILE A 9 1.69 4.12 -3.41
CA ILE A 9 0.56 4.61 -4.23
C ILE A 9 1.06 5.13 -5.58
N ASP A 10 2.10 5.96 -5.56
CA ASP A 10 2.70 6.52 -6.78
C ASP A 10 3.34 5.42 -7.64
N ALA A 11 4.08 4.49 -7.02
CA ALA A 11 4.68 3.37 -7.75
C ALA A 11 3.63 2.49 -8.45
N LEU A 12 2.50 2.21 -7.80
CA LEU A 12 1.39 1.47 -8.40
C LEU A 12 0.80 2.23 -9.60
N ARG A 13 0.53 3.53 -9.45
CA ARG A 13 -0.02 4.39 -10.52
C ARG A 13 0.93 4.50 -11.71
N VAL A 14 2.21 4.75 -11.46
CA VAL A 14 3.25 4.83 -12.50
C VAL A 14 3.39 3.49 -13.22
N THR A 15 3.40 2.37 -12.48
CA THR A 15 3.49 1.04 -13.08
C THR A 15 2.28 0.74 -13.97
N ALA A 16 1.07 1.06 -13.50
CA ALA A 16 -0.15 0.90 -14.28
C ALA A 16 -0.11 1.74 -15.58
N ALA A 17 0.30 3.02 -15.49
CA ALA A 17 0.43 3.89 -16.65
C ALA A 17 1.48 3.38 -17.65
N ARG A 18 2.64 2.90 -17.17
CA ARG A 18 3.67 2.28 -18.03
C ARG A 18 3.12 1.05 -18.76
N LEU A 19 2.34 0.21 -18.08
CA LEU A 19 1.76 -0.99 -18.67
C LEU A 19 0.70 -0.70 -19.74
N GLU A 20 0.07 0.48 -19.74
CA GLU A 20 -0.86 0.88 -20.79
C GLU A 20 -0.16 1.18 -22.12
N ASP A 21 1.14 1.52 -22.09
CA ASP A 21 1.94 1.69 -23.29
C ASP A 21 2.11 0.33 -24.01
N PRO A 22 1.69 0.20 -25.29
CA PRO A 22 1.85 -1.03 -26.05
C PRO A 22 3.31 -1.50 -26.21
N SER A 23 4.29 -0.59 -26.09
CA SER A 23 5.72 -0.90 -26.16
C SER A 23 6.23 -1.60 -24.90
N THR A 24 5.58 -1.41 -23.76
CA THR A 24 5.95 -2.05 -22.49
C THR A 24 5.76 -3.57 -22.59
N LYS A 25 6.88 -4.29 -22.46
CA LYS A 25 6.89 -5.76 -22.54
C LYS A 25 6.30 -6.36 -21.28
N TYR A 26 5.17 -7.03 -21.43
CA TYR A 26 4.53 -7.79 -20.37
C TYR A 26 4.56 -9.29 -20.70
N ARG A 27 5.01 -10.11 -19.75
CA ARG A 27 4.99 -11.57 -19.85
C ARG A 27 5.04 -12.17 -18.45
N TRP A 28 3.95 -12.79 -18.02
CA TRP A 28 3.85 -13.39 -16.69
C TRP A 28 4.97 -14.40 -16.38
N ALA A 29 5.36 -15.24 -17.35
CA ALA A 29 6.43 -16.22 -17.18
C ALA A 29 7.87 -15.64 -17.16
N HIS A 30 8.04 -14.31 -17.20
CA HIS A 30 9.35 -13.67 -17.15
C HIS A 30 9.43 -12.79 -15.90
N MET A 31 10.31 -13.14 -14.96
CA MET A 31 10.33 -12.56 -13.60
C MET A 31 10.47 -11.04 -13.55
N GLY A 32 11.16 -10.42 -14.51
CA GLY A 32 11.22 -8.95 -14.60
C GLY A 32 10.06 -8.29 -15.34
N ALA A 33 9.19 -9.05 -16.02
CA ALA A 33 8.14 -8.54 -16.92
C ALA A 33 6.72 -8.97 -16.51
N CYS A 34 6.59 -9.69 -15.40
CA CYS A 34 5.33 -10.08 -14.78
C CYS A 34 4.80 -8.96 -13.88
N ASN A 35 3.75 -9.25 -13.11
CA ASN A 35 3.06 -8.27 -12.28
C ASN A 35 4.00 -7.66 -11.23
N CYS A 36 4.68 -8.50 -10.46
CA CYS A 36 5.65 -8.08 -9.44
C CYS A 36 6.91 -7.48 -10.08
N GLY A 37 7.40 -8.08 -11.17
CA GLY A 37 8.57 -7.57 -11.89
C GLY A 37 8.39 -6.15 -12.42
N GLN A 38 7.21 -5.81 -12.92
CA GLN A 38 6.90 -4.46 -13.40
C GLN A 38 6.89 -3.43 -12.26
N LEU A 39 6.27 -3.79 -11.13
CA LEU A 39 6.29 -2.93 -9.95
C LEU A 39 7.70 -2.78 -9.39
N ALA A 40 8.48 -3.86 -9.34
CA ALA A 40 9.88 -3.84 -8.93
C ALA A 40 10.74 -2.93 -9.81
N GLN A 41 10.57 -2.95 -11.13
CA GLN A 41 11.25 -2.00 -12.04
C GLN A 41 10.93 -0.55 -11.66
N THR A 42 9.67 -0.23 -11.36
CA THR A 42 9.28 1.15 -10.99
C THR A 42 9.87 1.57 -9.64
N ILE A 43 9.93 0.67 -8.67
CA ILE A 43 10.43 0.98 -7.32
C ILE A 43 11.95 1.10 -7.28
N THR A 44 12.64 0.22 -8.00
CA THR A 44 14.10 0.07 -7.92
C THR A 44 14.86 0.72 -9.07
N GLU A 45 14.16 1.08 -10.14
CA GLU A 45 14.73 1.53 -11.41
C GLU A 45 15.66 0.50 -12.09
N ILE A 46 15.69 -0.75 -11.57
CA ILE A 46 16.45 -1.85 -12.16
C ILE A 46 15.72 -2.32 -13.44
N PRO A 47 16.44 -2.52 -14.56
CA PRO A 47 15.82 -2.97 -15.80
C PRO A 47 15.28 -4.40 -15.70
N ARG A 48 14.25 -4.68 -16.51
CA ARG A 48 13.54 -5.98 -16.61
C ARG A 48 14.48 -7.19 -16.69
N GLU A 49 15.53 -7.08 -17.49
CA GLU A 49 16.50 -8.15 -17.77
C GLU A 49 17.34 -8.47 -16.55
N GLU A 50 17.73 -7.43 -15.79
CA GLU A 50 18.51 -7.57 -14.58
C GLU A 50 17.66 -8.11 -13.42
N ILE A 51 16.42 -7.65 -13.27
CA ILE A 51 15.47 -8.24 -12.31
C ILE A 51 15.26 -9.72 -12.62
N HIS A 52 15.10 -10.07 -13.90
CA HIS A 52 14.92 -11.47 -14.28
C HIS A 52 16.13 -12.32 -13.92
N ARG A 53 17.34 -11.85 -14.22
CA ARG A 53 18.58 -12.54 -13.89
C ARG A 53 18.69 -12.81 -12.38
N ARG A 54 18.49 -11.77 -11.56
CA ARG A 54 18.55 -11.88 -10.09
C ARG A 54 17.49 -12.81 -9.52
N ALA A 55 16.28 -12.76 -10.06
CA ALA A 55 15.18 -13.61 -9.62
C ALA A 55 15.40 -15.10 -9.94
N LEU A 56 16.16 -15.43 -11.00
CA LEU A 56 16.46 -16.82 -11.37
C LEU A 56 17.50 -17.50 -10.47
N GLU A 57 18.17 -16.76 -9.58
CA GLU A 57 19.07 -17.34 -8.59
C GLU A 57 18.33 -18.15 -7.51
N ARG A 58 17.00 -18.01 -7.44
CA ARG A 58 16.10 -18.84 -6.64
C ARG A 58 15.01 -19.42 -7.54
N ALA A 59 14.64 -20.68 -7.31
CA ALA A 59 13.49 -21.27 -8.00
C ALA A 59 12.18 -20.59 -7.57
N GLY A 60 11.14 -20.75 -8.40
CA GLY A 60 9.80 -20.32 -8.08
C GLY A 60 9.40 -18.95 -8.64
N ASP A 61 8.10 -18.65 -8.52
CA ASP A 61 7.56 -17.33 -8.85
C ASP A 61 7.72 -16.34 -7.68
N TRP A 62 7.32 -15.08 -7.88
CA TRP A 62 7.43 -14.06 -6.83
C TRP A 62 6.67 -14.41 -5.55
N GLY A 63 5.56 -15.15 -5.65
CA GLY A 63 4.79 -15.56 -4.49
C GLY A 63 5.53 -16.60 -3.65
N GLU A 64 6.16 -17.58 -4.31
CA GLU A 64 7.03 -18.57 -3.65
C GLU A 64 8.27 -17.90 -3.05
N GLN A 65 8.94 -17.04 -3.81
CA GLN A 65 10.14 -16.33 -3.35
C GLN A 65 9.87 -15.38 -2.18
N ALA A 66 8.68 -14.76 -2.12
CA ALA A 66 8.26 -13.94 -0.99
C ALA A 66 8.00 -14.77 0.28
N VAL A 67 7.51 -16.01 0.15
CA VAL A 67 7.35 -16.93 1.30
C VAL A 67 8.70 -17.37 1.85
N GLU A 68 9.67 -17.58 0.96
CA GLU A 68 11.03 -18.00 1.32
C GLU A 68 11.99 -16.83 1.62
N HIS A 69 11.48 -15.60 1.66
CA HIS A 69 12.30 -14.41 1.88
C HIS A 69 13.00 -14.47 3.25
N CYS A 70 14.31 -14.23 3.22
CA CYS A 70 15.14 -14.12 4.41
C CYS A 70 16.16 -12.99 4.19
N ALA A 71 16.02 -11.89 4.93
CA ALA A 71 16.89 -10.72 4.80
C ALA A 71 18.39 -11.02 5.04
N ALA A 72 18.72 -12.13 5.71
CA ALA A 72 20.10 -12.53 5.99
C ALA A 72 20.70 -13.49 4.93
N SER A 73 19.93 -13.91 3.91
CA SER A 73 20.39 -14.92 2.94
C SER A 73 21.48 -14.39 2.00
N GLY A 74 21.49 -13.08 1.74
CA GLY A 74 22.42 -12.42 0.80
C GLY A 74 22.08 -12.65 -0.67
N LEU A 75 20.93 -13.25 -1.01
CA LEU A 75 20.54 -13.49 -2.39
C LEU A 75 20.09 -12.19 -3.08
N PRO A 76 20.45 -11.96 -4.37
CA PRO A 76 20.18 -10.70 -5.05
C PRO A 76 18.69 -10.33 -5.17
N ILE A 77 17.80 -11.33 -5.18
CA ILE A 77 16.36 -11.11 -5.20
C ILE A 77 15.83 -10.57 -3.87
N ASP A 78 16.45 -10.92 -2.74
CA ASP A 78 16.01 -10.43 -1.44
C ASP A 78 16.22 -8.92 -1.33
N HIS A 79 17.28 -8.37 -1.94
CA HIS A 79 17.46 -6.91 -2.01
C HIS A 79 16.34 -6.20 -2.79
N ILE A 80 15.76 -6.86 -3.80
CA ILE A 80 14.62 -6.29 -4.53
C ILE A 80 13.36 -6.38 -3.68
N LEU A 81 13.14 -7.52 -3.01
CA LEU A 81 12.03 -7.67 -2.07
C LEU A 81 12.13 -6.64 -0.93
N ASP A 82 13.29 -6.43 -0.34
CA ASP A 82 13.53 -5.43 0.70
C ASP A 82 13.14 -4.03 0.22
N ALA A 83 13.55 -3.63 -0.99
CA ALA A 83 13.17 -2.34 -1.56
C ALA A 83 11.64 -2.20 -1.76
N MET A 84 10.96 -3.30 -2.12
CA MET A 84 9.50 -3.34 -2.21
C MET A 84 8.83 -3.23 -0.84
N LEU A 85 9.38 -3.87 0.18
CA LEU A 85 8.89 -3.79 1.57
C LEU A 85 9.10 -2.39 2.17
N ASP A 86 10.22 -1.74 1.84
CA ASP A 86 10.56 -0.40 2.29
C ASP A 86 9.58 0.66 1.81
N VAL A 87 9.05 0.53 0.59
CA VAL A 87 8.01 1.44 0.10
C VAL A 87 6.64 1.14 0.71
N GLY A 88 6.45 0.01 1.40
CA GLY A 88 5.24 -0.28 2.16
C GLY A 88 4.52 -1.57 1.80
N LEU A 89 5.04 -2.40 0.88
CA LEU A 89 4.50 -3.75 0.73
C LEU A 89 4.79 -4.60 1.97
N GLU A 90 3.97 -5.61 2.19
CA GLU A 90 4.30 -6.77 3.00
C GLU A 90 4.53 -7.98 2.08
N LEU A 91 5.22 -9.02 2.56
CA LEU A 91 5.50 -10.23 1.77
C LEU A 91 4.21 -10.86 1.21
N GLY A 92 3.14 -10.89 2.00
CA GLY A 92 1.84 -11.39 1.53
C GLY A 92 1.24 -10.58 0.39
N ASP A 93 1.55 -9.28 0.28
CA ASP A 93 1.09 -8.45 -0.85
C ASP A 93 1.81 -8.82 -2.15
N VAL A 94 3.08 -9.21 -2.08
CA VAL A 94 3.84 -9.71 -3.24
C VAL A 94 3.19 -10.99 -3.79
N THR A 95 2.87 -11.95 -2.91
CA THR A 95 2.14 -13.17 -3.30
C THR A 95 0.78 -12.86 -3.92
N ARG A 96 0.06 -11.87 -3.38
CA ARG A 96 -1.26 -11.49 -3.91
C ARG A 96 -1.16 -10.75 -5.25
N LEU A 97 -0.16 -9.89 -5.43
CA LEU A 97 0.10 -9.20 -6.70
C LEU A 97 0.47 -10.18 -7.81
N GLU A 98 1.25 -11.21 -7.49
CA GLU A 98 1.65 -12.24 -8.45
C GLU A 98 0.42 -12.92 -9.09
N ARG A 99 -0.68 -13.04 -8.34
CA ARG A 99 -1.91 -13.72 -8.77
C ARG A 99 -3.15 -12.82 -8.87
N LEU A 100 -3.01 -11.51 -8.71
CA LEU A 100 -4.10 -10.52 -8.65
C LEU A 100 -5.24 -10.93 -7.69
N SER A 101 -4.90 -11.37 -6.48
CA SER A 101 -5.82 -12.13 -5.62
C SER A 101 -6.26 -11.44 -4.33
N ASP A 102 -5.85 -10.19 -4.08
CA ASP A 102 -6.28 -9.50 -2.86
C ASP A 102 -7.77 -9.18 -2.88
N ARG A 103 -8.51 -9.75 -1.93
CA ARG A 103 -9.96 -9.60 -1.85
C ARG A 103 -10.42 -8.16 -1.61
N ARG A 104 -9.64 -7.34 -0.89
CA ARG A 104 -10.03 -5.93 -0.66
C ARG A 104 -9.83 -5.12 -1.93
N VAL A 105 -8.80 -5.43 -2.72
CA VAL A 105 -8.60 -4.81 -4.04
C VAL A 105 -9.69 -5.25 -5.02
N LEU A 106 -9.96 -6.56 -5.12
CA LEU A 106 -11.01 -7.09 -6.00
C LEU A 106 -12.40 -6.55 -5.63
N ALA A 107 -12.68 -6.31 -4.33
CA ALA A 107 -13.95 -5.73 -3.90
C ALA A 107 -14.19 -4.30 -4.42
N ARG A 108 -13.15 -3.61 -4.90
CA ARG A 108 -13.24 -2.27 -5.52
C ARG A 108 -13.76 -2.32 -6.96
N LEU A 109 -13.65 -3.48 -7.61
CA LEU A 109 -14.09 -3.66 -8.98
C LEU A 109 -15.57 -4.06 -9.05
N PRO A 110 -16.28 -3.72 -10.15
CA PRO A 110 -17.60 -4.28 -10.46
C PRO A 110 -17.58 -5.81 -10.35
N VAL A 111 -18.67 -6.42 -9.90
CA VAL A 111 -18.73 -7.86 -9.56
C VAL A 111 -18.34 -8.72 -10.77
N GLU A 112 -18.83 -8.34 -11.94
CA GLU A 112 -18.58 -8.91 -13.25
C GLU A 112 -17.11 -8.82 -13.71
N GLU A 113 -16.35 -7.87 -13.18
CA GLU A 113 -14.94 -7.62 -13.52
C GLU A 113 -13.95 -8.20 -12.49
N ARG A 114 -14.43 -8.78 -11.39
CA ARG A 114 -13.55 -9.32 -10.33
C ARG A 114 -12.77 -10.56 -10.73
N ARG A 115 -13.14 -11.21 -11.85
CA ARG A 115 -12.43 -12.37 -12.38
C ARG A 115 -11.28 -11.93 -13.27
N LEU A 116 -10.21 -11.48 -12.64
CA LEU A 116 -8.99 -11.04 -13.32
C LEU A 116 -8.10 -12.22 -13.72
N SER A 117 -7.42 -12.06 -14.85
CA SER A 117 -6.34 -12.91 -15.32
C SER A 117 -5.01 -12.23 -15.06
N PHE A 118 -4.20 -12.84 -14.18
CA PHE A 118 -2.81 -12.42 -13.93
C PHE A 118 -1.88 -12.62 -15.14
N ARG A 119 -2.41 -13.05 -16.30
CA ARG A 119 -1.70 -13.16 -17.58
C ARG A 119 -2.15 -12.11 -18.59
N ALA A 120 -3.21 -11.36 -18.28
CA ALA A 120 -3.70 -10.27 -19.11
C ALA A 120 -3.20 -8.94 -18.53
N ARG A 121 -2.41 -8.22 -19.31
CA ARG A 121 -1.81 -6.94 -18.90
C ARG A 121 -2.86 -5.93 -18.47
N GLU A 122 -3.99 -5.89 -19.17
CA GLU A 122 -5.09 -4.98 -18.93
C GLU A 122 -5.75 -5.23 -17.57
N ASP A 123 -5.78 -6.49 -17.13
CA ASP A 123 -6.27 -6.88 -15.81
C ASP A 123 -5.29 -6.47 -14.70
N VAL A 124 -3.97 -6.56 -14.96
CA VAL A 124 -2.93 -6.07 -14.04
C VAL A 124 -3.04 -4.57 -13.86
N VAL A 125 -3.23 -3.81 -14.94
CA VAL A 125 -3.45 -2.36 -14.91
C VAL A 125 -4.67 -2.03 -14.04
N ARG A 126 -5.82 -2.69 -14.29
CA ARG A 126 -7.04 -2.49 -13.49
C ARG A 126 -6.81 -2.78 -12.01
N TYR A 127 -6.14 -3.90 -11.70
CA TYR A 127 -5.81 -4.26 -10.33
C TYR A 127 -4.92 -3.23 -9.63
N MET A 128 -3.83 -2.79 -10.29
CA MET A 128 -2.89 -1.82 -9.71
C MET A 128 -3.54 -0.46 -9.46
N ARG A 129 -4.42 0.02 -10.37
CA ARG A 129 -5.19 1.25 -10.18
C ARG A 129 -6.15 1.13 -8.99
N ALA A 130 -6.94 0.05 -8.94
CA ALA A 130 -7.85 -0.20 -7.82
C ALA A 130 -7.13 -0.33 -6.47
N TRP A 131 -5.94 -0.92 -6.46
CA TRP A 131 -5.12 -1.03 -5.26
C TRP A 131 -4.57 0.34 -4.83
N ALA A 132 -4.08 1.15 -5.77
CA ALA A 132 -3.62 2.49 -5.46
C ALA A 132 -4.74 3.36 -4.86
N ASP A 133 -5.95 3.29 -5.42
CA ASP A 133 -7.11 4.03 -4.92
C ASP A 133 -7.54 3.56 -3.52
N LEU A 134 -7.50 2.25 -3.26
CA LEU A 134 -7.74 1.70 -1.92
C LEU A 134 -6.75 2.28 -0.88
N LEU A 135 -5.46 2.26 -1.20
CA LEU A 135 -4.43 2.77 -0.30
C LEU A 135 -4.53 4.30 -0.11
N ASP A 136 -4.85 5.05 -1.16
CA ASP A 136 -5.00 6.51 -1.08
C ASP A 136 -6.18 6.90 -0.17
N GLU A 137 -7.30 6.18 -0.25
CA GLU A 137 -8.44 6.36 0.66
C GLU A 137 -8.09 6.02 2.11
N GLU A 138 -7.37 4.92 2.35
CA GLU A 138 -6.93 4.51 3.69
C GLU A 138 -6.02 5.57 4.32
N ARG A 139 -5.06 6.08 3.55
CA ARG A 139 -4.18 7.18 3.96
C ARG A 139 -4.98 8.44 4.32
N ALA A 140 -5.94 8.83 3.49
CA ALA A 140 -6.77 10.01 3.73
C ALA A 140 -7.60 9.89 5.03
N ARG A 141 -8.07 8.69 5.36
CA ARG A 141 -8.77 8.39 6.61
C ARG A 141 -7.83 8.47 7.82
N GLU A 142 -6.60 7.97 7.71
CA GLU A 142 -5.59 8.08 8.78
C GLU A 142 -5.26 9.55 9.10
N VAL A 143 -4.99 10.36 8.07
CA VAL A 143 -4.72 11.80 8.25
C VAL A 143 -5.91 12.52 8.88
N SER A 144 -7.13 12.18 8.45
CA SER A 144 -8.36 12.75 9.01
C SER A 144 -8.64 12.30 10.45
N GLY A 145 -8.31 11.05 10.78
CA GLY A 145 -8.45 10.49 12.13
C GLY A 145 -7.47 11.10 13.13
N VAL A 146 -6.20 11.25 12.73
CA VAL A 146 -5.17 11.92 13.55
C VAL A 146 -5.56 13.37 13.85
N ARG A 147 -6.12 14.09 12.86
CA ARG A 147 -6.63 15.46 13.06
C ARG A 147 -7.77 15.55 14.08
N ARG A 148 -8.62 14.52 14.22
CA ARG A 148 -9.73 14.52 15.19
C ARG A 148 -9.27 14.26 16.63
N VAL A 149 -8.20 13.50 16.82
CA VAL A 149 -7.65 13.23 18.17
C VAL A 149 -6.92 14.45 18.73
N GLY A 150 -6.40 15.34 17.89
CA GLY A 150 -5.73 16.59 18.30
C GLY A 150 -6.66 17.75 18.70
N ALA A 151 -8.00 17.59 18.63
CA ALA A 151 -8.96 18.67 18.85
C ALA A 151 -9.76 18.55 20.17
N ALA A 152 -9.22 17.89 21.19
CA ALA A 152 -9.84 17.82 22.51
C ALA A 152 -8.89 18.34 23.60
N THR A 153 -9.03 19.63 23.94
CA THR A 153 -9.14 20.16 25.31
C THR A 153 -9.14 21.69 25.26
N ALA A 154 -10.34 22.30 25.38
CA ALA A 154 -10.46 23.65 25.90
C ALA A 154 -10.99 23.51 27.34
N PRO A 155 -10.25 23.95 28.37
CA PRO A 155 -10.79 23.97 29.72
C PRO A 155 -11.86 25.06 29.81
N ALA A 156 -13.03 24.69 30.33
CA ALA A 156 -14.04 25.65 30.74
C ALA A 156 -13.45 26.58 31.82
N SER A 157 -13.49 27.89 31.57
CA SER A 157 -13.08 28.91 32.53
C SER A 157 -13.95 28.84 33.80
N PRO A 158 -13.37 28.99 35.00
CA PRO A 158 -14.17 29.11 36.21
C PRO A 158 -14.72 30.54 36.31
N SER A 159 -16.03 30.65 36.45
CA SER A 159 -16.67 31.89 36.92
C SER A 159 -16.50 31.97 38.43
N ASP A 160 -15.55 32.78 38.89
CA ASP A 160 -15.63 33.41 40.20
C ASP A 160 -16.88 34.31 40.23
N HIS A 161 -17.67 34.26 41.30
CA HIS A 161 -18.20 35.44 42.00
C HIS A 161 -18.79 35.03 43.36
N ALA A 162 -17.94 35.20 44.38
CA ALA A 162 -18.19 35.74 45.71
C ALA A 162 -19.47 35.36 46.48
N ALA A 163 -19.24 34.64 47.58
CA ALA A 163 -20.07 34.65 48.77
C ALA A 163 -20.19 36.07 49.37
N SER A 164 -21.40 36.45 49.77
CA SER A 164 -21.64 37.49 50.77
C SER A 164 -22.35 36.84 51.95
N ASP A 165 -21.63 36.81 53.07
CA ASP A 165 -22.08 36.37 54.38
C ASP A 165 -22.76 37.54 55.12
N ARG A 166 -23.89 37.23 55.78
CA ARG A 166 -24.43 37.78 57.04
C ARG A 166 -24.61 39.30 57.23
N ALA A 167 -25.86 39.70 57.46
CA ALA A 167 -26.32 40.12 58.81
C ALA A 167 -27.84 40.36 58.81
N SER A 168 -28.58 39.62 59.63
CA SER A 168 -29.92 40.03 60.06
C SER A 168 -30.11 39.60 61.51
N SER A 169 -29.95 40.58 62.40
CA SER A 169 -30.33 40.53 63.80
C SER A 169 -31.31 41.67 64.06
N ARG A 170 -32.54 41.27 64.40
CA ARG A 170 -33.47 41.88 65.37
C ARG A 170 -33.68 43.41 65.34
N ARG A 171 -34.92 43.82 65.06
CA ARG A 171 -35.82 44.61 65.95
C ARG A 171 -37.20 44.74 65.29
N GLY A 172 -38.26 44.49 66.06
CA GLY A 172 -39.66 44.59 65.66
C GLY A 172 -40.45 43.42 66.19
#